data_AF-A0A9X1F7P6-F1
#
_entry.id   AF-A0A9X1F7P6-F1
#
_cell.length_a   1.000
_cell.length_b   1.000
_cell.length_c   1.000
_cell.angle_alpha   90.00
_cell.angle_beta   90.00
_cell.angle_gamma   90.00
#
_symmetry.space_group_name_H-M   'P 1'
#
loop_
_entity.id
_entity.type
_entity.pdbx_description
1 polymer ?
#
loop_
_entity_poly.entity_id
_entity_poly.type
_entity_poly.pdbx_seq_one_letter_code
_entity_poly.pdbx_strand_id
1 'polypeptide(L)'
;MNKELIVRSSSDIVDFALLKDGKLIELHKDEEDNNFAVGDIFIAKIRKVMPGLNAAFVNVGYEKDGFLHYHDLGPKLPSLLKFIKRVSTGKLRDYNLKDFPMEKDLDKHGKIAHALKSNQSILVQVVKEPISTKGPRISSELSIAGRYIVLVPFSNRISISQKIESQEEKDRLKRLVKSITPKGFGVIIRTVAEGKKVAELDSDLQNLLSRWTAMCKKLYKAHHPTKVLGEMNKASSILRDIFNDSFSGIVVDNEELYIQVKDYVQQIAPKKESIVKYYKNGVPIFEKFGIERQIKTSFGKTVSMARGAYLVIEHTEAMHVIDVNSGNRSNKEKSQEDTALEVNMISAAEIARQLRLRDMGGIIVIDFIDMGRAENRKKLYNYLRDEMKDDKAKHKILPPSKFGLVQITRQRVRPERNIKTKEENPNLVGGDEIEAPIKVVSRIKQDLERILKKDYKKITLNAHPFIAAFLTKGYPSVRTKWFFEHKKWVKVLPRDAYTYLEYHFFDKDGNKIK
;
A
#
# COMPACT_ATOMS: atom_id res chain seq x y z
N MET A 1 6.94 -8.48 -16.07
CA MET A 1 6.88 -8.39 -14.60
C MET A 1 5.62 -9.09 -14.15
N ASN A 2 5.77 -10.11 -13.31
CA ASN A 2 4.66 -10.94 -12.85
C ASN A 2 4.18 -10.43 -11.49
N LYS A 3 2.89 -10.08 -11.41
CA LYS A 3 2.24 -9.74 -10.14
C LYS A 3 1.45 -10.93 -9.62
N GLU A 4 1.50 -11.12 -8.31
CA GLU A 4 0.71 -12.13 -7.60
C GLU A 4 0.05 -11.50 -6.37
N LEU A 5 -1.22 -11.82 -6.13
CA LEU A 5 -1.91 -11.43 -4.89
C LEU A 5 -2.13 -12.67 -4.03
N ILE A 6 -1.57 -12.66 -2.83
CA ILE A 6 -1.71 -13.75 -1.87
C ILE A 6 -2.58 -13.24 -0.73
N VAL A 7 -3.70 -13.93 -0.50
CA VAL A 7 -4.71 -13.57 0.50
C VAL A 7 -4.73 -14.65 1.57
N ARG A 8 -4.43 -14.26 2.80
CA ARG A 8 -4.50 -15.11 3.99
C ARG A 8 -5.66 -14.65 4.84
N SER A 9 -6.58 -15.53 5.18
CA SER A 9 -7.69 -15.27 6.09
C SER A 9 -7.54 -16.11 7.36
N SER A 10 -7.71 -15.44 8.48
CA SER A 10 -7.84 -15.99 9.83
C SER A 10 -9.16 -15.48 10.43
N SER A 11 -9.59 -16.00 11.58
CA SER A 11 -10.95 -15.82 12.13
C SER A 11 -11.51 -14.39 12.00
N ASP A 12 -10.71 -13.37 12.30
CA ASP A 12 -11.17 -11.97 12.34
C ASP A 12 -10.31 -11.03 11.48
N ILE A 13 -9.35 -11.60 10.74
CA ILE A 13 -8.32 -10.84 10.03
C ILE A 13 -8.06 -11.44 8.65
N VAL A 14 -8.07 -10.58 7.63
CA VAL A 14 -7.62 -10.91 6.28
C VAL A 14 -6.38 -10.10 5.92
N ASP A 15 -5.27 -10.80 5.65
CA ASP A 15 -4.03 -10.22 5.13
C ASP A 15 -3.97 -10.33 3.61
N PHE A 16 -3.52 -9.27 2.95
CA PHE A 16 -3.30 -9.23 1.51
C PHE A 16 -1.84 -8.88 1.23
N ALA A 17 -1.12 -9.76 0.56
CA ALA A 17 0.26 -9.55 0.15
C ALA A 17 0.33 -9.46 -1.37
N LEU A 18 0.74 -8.30 -1.87
CA LEU A 18 1.02 -8.11 -3.29
C LEU A 18 2.50 -8.37 -3.56
N LEU A 19 2.78 -9.35 -4.41
CA LEU A 19 4.12 -9.68 -4.86
C LEU A 19 4.35 -9.13 -6.28
N LYS A 20 5.58 -8.71 -6.54
CA LYS A 20 6.11 -8.39 -7.86
C LYS A 20 7.40 -9.18 -8.05
N ASP A 21 7.38 -10.12 -8.98
CA ASP A 21 8.51 -11.02 -9.25
C ASP A 21 9.01 -11.72 -7.96
N GLY A 22 8.07 -12.21 -7.13
CA GLY A 22 8.32 -12.87 -5.84
C GLY A 22 8.67 -11.94 -4.67
N LYS A 23 8.86 -10.63 -4.90
CA LYS A 23 9.13 -9.65 -3.84
C LYS A 23 7.85 -9.00 -3.33
N LEU A 24 7.70 -8.93 -2.02
CA LEU A 24 6.58 -8.24 -1.35
C LEU A 24 6.67 -6.74 -1.60
N ILE A 25 5.67 -6.16 -2.25
CA ILE A 25 5.63 -4.72 -2.58
C ILE A 25 4.54 -3.95 -1.83
N GLU A 26 3.44 -4.61 -1.47
CA GLU A 26 2.40 -4.06 -0.61
C GLU A 26 1.92 -5.16 0.33
N LEU A 27 1.60 -4.78 1.55
CA LEU A 27 0.92 -5.63 2.52
C LEU A 27 -0.29 -4.85 3.00
N HIS A 28 -1.46 -5.46 3.02
CA HIS A 28 -2.69 -4.90 3.58
C HIS A 28 -3.23 -5.85 4.65
N LYS A 29 -3.92 -5.31 5.64
CA LYS A 29 -4.58 -6.04 6.72
C LYS A 29 -5.97 -5.44 6.84
N ASP A 30 -6.96 -6.30 6.89
CA ASP A 30 -8.37 -5.95 7.05
C ASP A 30 -8.86 -6.69 8.29
N GLU A 31 -9.35 -5.94 9.27
CA GLU A 31 -9.88 -6.48 10.52
C GLU A 31 -11.40 -6.38 10.43
N GLU A 32 -12.11 -7.50 10.64
CA GLU A 32 -13.55 -7.59 10.38
C GLU A 32 -14.40 -6.62 11.23
N ASP A 33 -13.88 -6.16 12.37
CA ASP A 33 -14.56 -5.20 13.26
C ASP A 33 -14.69 -3.78 12.67
N ASN A 34 -13.97 -3.45 11.59
CA ASN A 34 -14.08 -2.13 10.97
C ASN A 34 -15.26 -2.05 10.00
N ASN A 35 -16.44 -1.82 10.56
CA ASN A 35 -17.66 -1.43 9.84
C ASN A 35 -17.56 -0.08 9.08
N PHE A 36 -16.36 0.48 8.96
CA PHE A 36 -16.09 1.82 8.50
C PHE A 36 -14.86 1.85 7.57
N ALA A 37 -15.10 1.73 6.26
CA ALA A 37 -14.05 1.69 5.24
C ALA A 37 -14.01 2.97 4.39
N VAL A 38 -12.85 3.32 3.84
CA VAL A 38 -12.75 4.39 2.83
C VAL A 38 -13.65 4.06 1.64
N GLY A 39 -14.50 5.02 1.25
CA GLY A 39 -15.48 4.86 0.19
C GLY A 39 -16.91 4.60 0.68
N ASP A 40 -17.09 4.13 1.93
CA ASP A 40 -18.41 3.95 2.53
C ASP A 40 -19.20 5.27 2.55
N ILE A 41 -20.50 5.19 2.30
CA ILE A 41 -21.42 6.32 2.33
C ILE A 41 -22.47 6.09 3.41
N PHE A 42 -22.59 7.08 4.30
CA PHE A 42 -23.54 7.09 5.41
C PHE A 42 -24.55 8.21 5.23
N ILE A 43 -25.81 7.93 5.53
CA ILE A 43 -26.78 8.96 5.88
C ILE A 43 -26.65 9.22 7.38
N ALA A 44 -26.32 10.45 7.74
CA ALA A 44 -25.90 10.80 9.10
C ALA A 44 -26.42 12.18 9.50
N LYS A 45 -26.32 12.50 10.79
CA LYS A 45 -26.72 13.80 11.32
C LYS A 45 -25.53 14.61 11.75
N ILE A 46 -25.59 15.90 11.45
CA ILE A 46 -24.61 16.88 11.95
C ILE A 46 -24.83 17.02 13.45
N ARG A 47 -23.81 16.66 14.24
CA ARG A 47 -23.87 16.82 15.70
C ARG A 47 -23.64 18.28 16.08
N LYS A 48 -22.59 18.88 15.53
CA LYS A 48 -22.22 20.28 15.79
C LYS A 48 -21.54 20.92 14.59
N VAL A 49 -21.80 22.21 14.40
CA VAL A 49 -21.07 23.07 13.46
C VAL A 49 -20.07 23.89 14.28
N MET A 50 -18.82 23.96 13.82
CA MET A 50 -17.74 24.69 14.48
C MET A 50 -17.18 25.78 13.54
N PRO A 51 -17.69 27.02 13.63
CA PRO A 51 -17.27 28.11 12.75
C PRO A 51 -15.77 28.41 12.81
N GLY A 52 -15.15 28.31 13.99
CA GLY A 52 -13.71 28.56 14.18
C GLY A 52 -12.80 27.61 13.42
N LEU A 53 -13.28 26.40 13.08
CA LEU A 53 -12.54 25.43 12.26
C LEU A 53 -13.03 25.39 10.81
N ASN A 54 -14.01 26.23 10.46
CA ASN A 54 -14.79 26.14 9.23
C ASN A 54 -15.22 24.71 8.90
N ALA A 55 -15.67 23.96 9.91
CA ALA A 55 -15.96 22.53 9.82
C ALA A 55 -17.19 22.13 10.65
N ALA A 56 -17.69 20.92 10.41
CA ALA A 56 -18.77 20.29 11.15
C ALA A 56 -18.36 18.88 11.59
N PHE A 57 -18.92 18.45 12.73
CA PHE A 57 -18.76 17.09 13.24
C PHE A 57 -20.06 16.32 13.00
N VAL A 58 -19.93 15.15 12.38
CA VAL A 58 -21.06 14.33 11.92
C VAL A 58 -21.01 13.00 12.65
N ASN A 59 -22.11 12.61 13.28
CA ASN A 59 -22.20 11.30 13.91
C ASN A 59 -22.44 10.24 12.82
N VAL A 60 -21.42 9.45 12.53
CA VAL A 60 -21.42 8.38 11.52
C VAL A 60 -21.47 6.97 12.13
N GLY A 61 -21.62 6.86 13.46
CA GLY A 61 -21.72 5.59 14.17
C GLY A 61 -20.38 5.03 14.66
N TYR A 62 -19.29 5.77 14.47
CA TYR A 62 -17.98 5.49 15.06
C TYR A 62 -17.86 6.18 16.43
N GLU A 63 -16.98 5.68 17.33
CA GLU A 63 -16.79 6.23 18.68
C GLU A 63 -16.49 7.74 18.69
N LYS A 64 -15.78 8.22 17.67
CA LYS A 64 -15.51 9.64 17.42
C LYS A 64 -16.30 10.11 16.19
N ASP A 65 -16.88 11.30 16.29
CA ASP A 65 -17.57 11.94 15.16
C ASP A 65 -16.62 12.16 13.98
N GLY A 66 -17.17 12.03 12.76
CA GLY A 66 -16.45 12.34 11.53
C GLY A 66 -16.24 13.85 11.36
N PHE A 67 -15.07 14.22 10.87
CA PHE A 67 -14.68 15.60 10.59
C PHE A 67 -14.99 15.97 9.13
N LEU A 68 -15.89 16.94 8.94
CA LEU A 68 -16.32 17.46 7.63
C LEU A 68 -15.90 18.93 7.49
N HIS A 69 -14.86 19.20 6.72
CA HIS A 69 -14.40 20.57 6.45
C HIS A 69 -15.25 21.25 5.36
N TYR A 70 -15.35 22.58 5.35
CA TYR A 70 -16.11 23.33 4.34
C TYR A 70 -15.73 22.99 2.89
N HIS A 71 -14.43 22.93 2.59
CA HIS A 71 -13.93 22.52 1.28
C HIS A 71 -14.27 21.06 0.90
N ASP A 72 -14.60 20.20 1.87
CA ASP A 72 -15.01 18.81 1.63
C ASP A 72 -16.55 18.70 1.41
N LEU A 73 -17.30 19.81 1.37
CA LEU A 73 -18.73 19.81 1.06
C LEU A 73 -19.01 19.69 -0.45
N GLY A 74 -18.13 20.30 -1.24
CA GLY A 74 -18.28 20.46 -2.67
C GLY A 74 -19.31 21.50 -3.12
N PRO A 75 -19.23 21.94 -4.38
CA PRO A 75 -20.13 22.95 -4.93
C PRO A 75 -21.58 22.45 -5.03
N LYS A 76 -21.79 21.14 -5.14
CA LYS A 76 -23.12 20.54 -5.37
C LYS A 76 -23.90 20.22 -4.09
N LEU A 77 -23.39 20.60 -2.91
CA LEU A 77 -24.05 20.37 -1.63
C LEU A 77 -25.53 20.82 -1.61
N PRO A 78 -25.93 22.01 -2.10
CA PRO A 78 -27.33 22.44 -2.04
C PRO A 78 -28.28 21.51 -2.81
N SER A 79 -27.86 21.05 -4.01
CA SER A 79 -28.57 20.06 -4.81
C SER A 79 -28.66 18.72 -4.09
N LEU A 80 -27.57 18.26 -3.47
CA LEU A 80 -27.53 17.03 -2.69
C LEU A 80 -28.50 17.08 -1.50
N LEU A 81 -28.53 18.17 -0.73
CA LEU A 81 -29.43 18.35 0.40
C LEU A 81 -30.91 18.35 -0.02
N LYS A 82 -31.23 19.03 -1.13
CA LYS A 82 -32.57 19.00 -1.73
C LYS A 82 -32.96 17.59 -2.17
N PHE A 83 -32.05 16.87 -2.80
CA PHE A 83 -32.25 15.49 -3.24
C PHE A 83 -32.54 14.57 -2.04
N ILE A 84 -31.69 14.58 -1.03
CA ILE A 84 -31.86 13.79 0.21
C ILE A 84 -33.23 14.06 0.83
N LYS A 85 -33.61 15.33 1.00
CA LYS A 85 -34.91 15.70 1.59
C LYS A 85 -36.08 15.13 0.77
N ARG A 86 -36.04 15.22 -0.56
CA ARG A 86 -37.11 14.71 -1.43
C ARG A 86 -37.19 13.18 -1.43
N VAL A 87 -36.05 12.49 -1.44
CA VAL A 87 -36.00 11.02 -1.38
C VAL A 87 -36.44 10.51 -0.02
N SER A 88 -35.90 11.05 1.08
CA SER A 88 -36.22 10.59 2.44
C SER A 88 -37.70 10.80 2.81
N THR A 89 -38.35 11.82 2.23
CA THR A 89 -39.80 12.06 2.41
C THR A 89 -40.69 11.28 1.44
N GLY A 90 -40.11 10.53 0.50
CA GLY A 90 -40.83 9.78 -0.53
C GLY A 90 -41.44 10.63 -1.65
N LYS A 91 -41.14 11.94 -1.68
CA LYS A 91 -41.57 12.88 -2.74
C LYS A 91 -40.83 12.65 -4.06
N LEU A 92 -39.68 11.98 -4.03
CA LEU A 92 -38.92 11.58 -5.20
C LEU A 92 -38.69 10.07 -5.15
N ARG A 93 -39.21 9.37 -6.17
CA ARG A 93 -39.06 7.90 -6.34
C ARG A 93 -38.23 7.51 -7.56
N ASP A 94 -38.06 8.44 -8.50
CA ASP A 94 -37.09 8.31 -9.58
C ASP A 94 -35.75 8.90 -9.13
N TYR A 95 -34.71 8.08 -9.14
CA TYR A 95 -33.36 8.46 -8.73
C TYR A 95 -32.48 8.89 -9.91
N ASN A 96 -33.03 8.91 -11.12
CA ASN A 96 -32.42 9.54 -12.26
C ASN A 96 -32.31 11.05 -12.01
N LEU A 97 -31.18 11.64 -12.41
CA LEU A 97 -30.88 13.06 -12.23
C LEU A 97 -31.16 13.88 -13.50
N LYS A 98 -31.67 13.26 -14.58
CA LYS A 98 -31.92 13.89 -15.88
C LYS A 98 -32.75 15.17 -15.77
N ASP A 99 -33.86 15.12 -15.04
CA ASP A 99 -34.82 16.21 -14.90
C ASP A 99 -34.85 16.77 -13.46
N PHE A 100 -33.83 16.46 -12.66
CA PHE A 100 -33.74 16.96 -11.28
C PHE A 100 -33.34 18.45 -11.26
N PRO A 101 -34.14 19.33 -10.63
CA PRO A 101 -33.85 20.76 -10.62
C PRO A 101 -32.69 21.08 -9.66
N MET A 102 -31.50 21.24 -10.24
CA MET A 102 -30.28 21.60 -9.53
C MET A 102 -30.39 22.98 -8.87
N GLU A 103 -29.80 23.11 -7.69
CA GLU A 103 -29.64 24.38 -6.99
C GLU A 103 -28.37 25.11 -7.43
N LYS A 104 -28.26 26.40 -7.08
CA LYS A 104 -27.04 27.18 -7.28
C LYS A 104 -25.88 26.56 -6.50
N ASP A 105 -24.70 26.53 -7.11
CA ASP A 105 -23.50 25.98 -6.50
C ASP A 105 -23.14 26.73 -5.20
N LEU A 106 -22.68 25.97 -4.21
CA LEU A 106 -22.12 26.52 -2.98
C LEU A 106 -20.86 27.33 -3.32
N ASP A 107 -20.73 28.50 -2.68
CA ASP A 107 -19.53 29.32 -2.79
C ASP A 107 -18.30 28.55 -2.29
N LYS A 108 -17.14 28.74 -2.93
CA LYS A 108 -15.88 28.12 -2.51
C LYS A 108 -15.26 28.81 -1.30
N HIS A 109 -15.59 30.09 -1.07
CA HIS A 109 -14.99 30.91 -0.01
C HIS A 109 -15.94 31.19 1.16
N GLY A 110 -17.06 30.47 1.25
CA GLY A 110 -18.03 30.69 2.31
C GLY A 110 -17.66 30.06 3.66
N LYS A 111 -18.62 30.15 4.59
CA LYS A 111 -18.50 29.65 5.97
C LYS A 111 -19.45 28.49 6.23
N ILE A 112 -18.98 27.50 6.97
CA ILE A 112 -19.73 26.29 7.34
C ILE A 112 -21.08 26.58 8.01
N ALA A 113 -21.15 27.64 8.82
CA ALA A 113 -22.35 28.05 9.55
C ALA A 113 -23.51 28.50 8.64
N HIS A 114 -23.20 28.93 7.42
CA HIS A 114 -24.20 29.29 6.42
C HIS A 114 -24.60 28.09 5.54
N ALA A 115 -23.70 27.11 5.40
CA ALA A 115 -23.94 25.94 4.56
C ALA A 115 -24.73 24.84 5.29
N LEU A 116 -24.48 24.66 6.60
CA LEU A 116 -24.98 23.54 7.38
C LEU A 116 -25.54 23.97 8.73
N LYS A 117 -26.52 23.20 9.23
CA LYS A 117 -27.11 23.38 10.57
C LYS A 117 -26.98 22.11 11.40
N SER A 118 -26.91 22.26 12.73
CA SER A 118 -26.95 21.11 13.65
C SER A 118 -28.25 20.32 13.49
N ASN A 119 -28.18 19.00 13.72
CA ASN A 119 -29.27 18.03 13.56
C ASN A 119 -29.80 17.86 12.12
N GLN A 120 -29.18 18.49 11.13
CA GLN A 120 -29.49 18.30 9.72
C GLN A 120 -28.96 16.95 9.22
N SER A 121 -29.77 16.25 8.43
CA SER A 121 -29.38 15.01 7.73
C SER A 121 -28.50 15.32 6.52
N ILE A 122 -27.45 14.52 6.33
CA ILE A 122 -26.47 14.69 5.27
C ILE A 122 -25.90 13.34 4.83
N LEU A 123 -25.64 13.19 3.53
CA LEU A 123 -24.86 12.06 3.01
C LEU A 123 -23.38 12.41 3.09
N VAL A 124 -22.62 11.53 3.72
CA VAL A 124 -21.17 11.71 3.88
C VAL A 124 -20.45 10.44 3.46
N GLN A 125 -19.38 10.62 2.71
CA GLN A 125 -18.49 9.56 2.26
C GLN A 125 -17.20 9.59 3.07
N VAL A 126 -16.72 8.42 3.46
CA VAL A 126 -15.43 8.26 4.15
C VAL A 126 -14.29 8.49 3.17
N VAL A 127 -13.43 9.47 3.47
CA VAL A 127 -12.25 9.80 2.66
C VAL A 127 -10.96 9.36 3.35
N LYS A 128 -10.94 9.37 4.69
CA LYS A 128 -9.85 8.79 5.49
C LYS A 128 -10.42 8.03 6.68
N GLU A 129 -9.88 6.84 6.90
CA GLU A 129 -10.10 6.06 8.12
C GLU A 129 -9.70 6.85 9.37
N PRO A 130 -10.28 6.54 10.54
CA PRO A 130 -9.82 7.08 11.82
C PRO A 130 -8.33 6.80 12.02
N ILE A 131 -7.60 7.76 12.60
CA ILE A 131 -6.18 7.60 12.89
C ILE A 131 -5.94 8.01 14.35
N SER A 132 -5.48 7.05 15.16
CA SER A 132 -5.21 7.25 16.59
C SER A 132 -6.46 7.82 17.29
N THR A 133 -6.37 8.98 17.92
CA THR A 133 -7.48 9.62 18.65
C THR A 133 -8.42 10.44 17.78
N LYS A 134 -8.14 10.58 16.48
CA LYS A 134 -8.93 11.39 15.55
C LYS A 134 -9.99 10.55 14.86
N GLY A 135 -11.22 11.05 14.87
CA GLY A 135 -12.31 10.50 14.07
C GLY A 135 -12.03 10.56 12.57
N PRO A 136 -12.84 9.89 11.75
CA PRO A 136 -12.61 9.79 10.32
C PRO A 136 -12.78 11.13 9.61
N ARG A 137 -12.05 11.32 8.49
CA ARG A 137 -12.31 12.47 7.60
C ARG A 137 -13.33 12.07 6.56
N ILE A 138 -14.35 12.89 6.42
CA ILE A 138 -15.50 12.64 5.56
C ILE A 138 -15.73 13.80 4.57
N SER A 139 -16.43 13.52 3.49
CA SER A 139 -16.77 14.47 2.43
C SER A 139 -18.25 14.34 2.04
N SER A 140 -18.88 15.43 1.61
CA SER A 140 -20.20 15.40 0.97
C SER A 140 -20.11 15.36 -0.57
N GLU A 141 -18.90 15.40 -1.12
CA GLU A 141 -18.64 15.10 -2.53
C GLU A 141 -18.66 13.59 -2.76
N LEU A 142 -19.85 13.07 -3.01
CA LEU A 142 -20.04 11.65 -3.24
C LEU A 142 -19.40 11.21 -4.56
N SER A 143 -18.74 10.06 -4.54
CA SER A 143 -18.24 9.39 -5.74
C SER A 143 -18.32 7.87 -5.58
N ILE A 144 -18.71 7.15 -6.63
CA ILE A 144 -18.78 5.68 -6.61
C ILE A 144 -17.73 5.16 -7.59
N ALA A 145 -16.71 4.48 -7.08
CA ALA A 145 -15.62 3.99 -7.88
C ALA A 145 -15.93 2.62 -8.49
N GLY A 146 -15.94 2.57 -9.82
CA GLY A 146 -15.90 1.35 -10.63
C GLY A 146 -14.47 1.01 -11.03
N ARG A 147 -14.33 0.03 -11.91
CA ARG A 147 -13.01 -0.40 -12.38
C ARG A 147 -12.41 0.60 -13.35
N TYR A 148 -13.15 0.99 -14.37
CA TYR A 148 -12.70 1.87 -15.45
C TYR A 148 -13.11 3.31 -15.21
N ILE A 149 -14.21 3.53 -14.50
CA ILE A 149 -14.78 4.86 -14.31
C ILE A 149 -15.19 5.11 -12.85
N VAL A 150 -15.23 6.37 -12.46
CA VAL A 150 -15.80 6.83 -11.19
C VAL A 150 -17.02 7.67 -11.49
N LEU A 151 -18.17 7.30 -10.93
CA LEU A 151 -19.43 8.00 -11.09
C LEU A 151 -19.54 9.14 -10.06
N VAL A 152 -19.91 10.34 -10.52
CA VAL A 152 -20.07 11.53 -9.67
C VAL A 152 -21.48 12.11 -9.90
N PRO A 153 -22.41 12.05 -8.93
CA PRO A 153 -23.76 12.59 -9.09
C PRO A 153 -23.76 14.12 -9.10
N PHE A 154 -24.85 14.72 -9.58
CA PHE A 154 -25.08 16.17 -9.66
C PHE A 154 -24.06 16.95 -10.51
N SER A 155 -23.40 16.25 -11.45
CA SER A 155 -22.40 16.80 -12.36
C SER A 155 -22.72 16.39 -13.79
N ASN A 156 -22.17 17.08 -14.80
CA ASN A 156 -22.17 16.61 -16.19
C ASN A 156 -20.74 16.58 -16.74
N ARG A 157 -19.74 16.68 -15.86
CA ARG A 157 -18.33 16.79 -16.24
C ARG A 157 -17.76 15.40 -16.50
N ILE A 158 -17.03 15.28 -17.62
CA ILE A 158 -16.23 14.10 -17.93
C ILE A 158 -14.77 14.50 -17.80
N SER A 159 -14.10 13.87 -16.84
CA SER A 159 -12.68 14.06 -16.52
C SER A 159 -11.92 12.79 -16.85
N ILE A 160 -10.62 12.92 -17.13
CA ILE A 160 -9.76 11.79 -17.50
C ILE A 160 -8.54 11.80 -16.58
N SER A 161 -8.07 10.61 -16.19
CA SER A 161 -6.84 10.44 -15.44
C SER A 161 -5.66 11.14 -16.12
N GLN A 162 -4.91 11.90 -15.34
CA GLN A 162 -3.70 12.58 -15.81
C GLN A 162 -2.57 11.60 -16.18
N LYS A 163 -2.65 10.35 -15.72
CA LYS A 163 -1.66 9.30 -16.06
C LYS A 163 -1.82 8.77 -17.50
N ILE A 164 -2.94 9.03 -18.17
CA ILE A 164 -3.08 8.73 -19.60
C ILE A 164 -2.29 9.82 -20.34
N GLU A 165 -1.22 9.46 -21.02
CA GLU A 165 -0.35 10.46 -21.68
C GLU A 165 -0.92 10.83 -23.07
N SER A 166 -1.33 9.84 -23.87
CA SER A 166 -1.85 10.02 -25.22
C SER A 166 -3.11 10.90 -25.28
N GLN A 167 -3.04 11.97 -26.07
CA GLN A 167 -4.16 12.87 -26.29
C GLN A 167 -5.25 12.23 -27.16
N GLU A 168 -4.87 11.44 -28.16
CA GLU A 168 -5.82 10.70 -29.00
C GLU A 168 -6.68 9.74 -28.18
N GLU A 169 -6.05 9.03 -27.24
CA GLU A 169 -6.76 8.09 -26.36
C GLU A 169 -7.68 8.82 -25.38
N LYS A 170 -7.25 9.97 -24.84
CA LYS A 170 -8.11 10.85 -24.04
C LYS A 170 -9.35 11.25 -24.82
N ASP A 171 -9.20 11.72 -26.05
CA ASP A 171 -10.32 12.20 -26.86
C ASP A 171 -11.26 11.06 -27.27
N ARG A 172 -10.71 9.87 -27.59
CA ARG A 172 -11.49 8.66 -27.84
C ARG A 172 -12.32 8.27 -26.63
N LEU A 173 -11.70 8.11 -25.46
CA LEU A 173 -12.37 7.73 -24.22
C LEU A 173 -13.44 8.74 -23.81
N LYS A 174 -13.14 10.04 -23.92
CA LYS A 174 -14.10 11.12 -23.65
C LYS A 174 -15.33 11.01 -24.54
N ARG A 175 -15.14 10.75 -25.84
CA ARG A 175 -16.24 10.59 -26.80
C ARG A 175 -17.11 9.38 -26.46
N LEU A 176 -16.49 8.22 -26.19
CA LEU A 176 -17.21 6.99 -25.83
C LEU A 176 -18.02 7.19 -24.55
N VAL A 177 -17.40 7.63 -23.46
CA VAL A 177 -18.07 7.81 -22.17
C VAL A 177 -19.17 8.88 -22.25
N LYS A 178 -18.97 9.95 -23.03
CA LYS A 178 -19.99 10.98 -23.23
C LYS A 178 -21.27 10.43 -23.87
N SER A 179 -21.16 9.45 -24.75
CA SER A 179 -22.33 8.87 -25.44
C SER A 179 -23.22 8.02 -24.52
N ILE A 180 -22.65 7.43 -23.47
CA ILE A 180 -23.34 6.51 -22.55
C ILE A 180 -23.71 7.14 -21.20
N THR A 181 -23.09 8.27 -20.82
CA THR A 181 -23.30 8.90 -19.50
C THR A 181 -24.65 9.62 -19.43
N PRO A 182 -25.56 9.24 -18.50
CA PRO A 182 -26.83 9.93 -18.32
C PRO A 182 -26.65 11.37 -17.82
N LYS A 183 -27.58 12.26 -18.19
CA LYS A 183 -27.61 13.63 -17.67
C LYS A 183 -27.74 13.65 -16.14
N GLY A 184 -27.04 14.58 -15.51
CA GLY A 184 -26.98 14.73 -14.06
C GLY A 184 -25.89 13.88 -13.40
N PHE A 185 -25.18 13.06 -14.17
CA PHE A 185 -23.98 12.35 -13.72
C PHE A 185 -22.72 12.79 -14.48
N GLY A 186 -21.65 13.03 -13.71
CA GLY A 186 -20.30 13.18 -14.21
C GLY A 186 -19.53 11.87 -14.07
N VAL A 187 -18.44 11.76 -14.83
CA VAL A 187 -17.60 10.56 -14.85
C VAL A 187 -16.13 10.96 -14.82
N ILE A 188 -15.33 10.24 -14.04
CA ILE A 188 -13.86 10.30 -14.09
C ILE A 188 -13.34 9.00 -14.69
N ILE A 189 -12.67 9.08 -15.84
CA ILE A 189 -12.09 7.93 -16.54
C ILE A 189 -10.73 7.58 -15.92
N ARG A 190 -10.58 6.34 -15.46
CA ARG A 190 -9.36 5.81 -14.80
C ARG A 190 -8.35 5.32 -15.82
N THR A 191 -7.09 5.21 -15.42
CA THR A 191 -5.98 4.75 -16.30
C THR A 191 -6.21 3.34 -16.85
N VAL A 192 -6.84 2.44 -16.09
CA VAL A 192 -7.13 1.08 -16.55
C VAL A 192 -8.20 1.00 -17.64
N ALA A 193 -8.82 2.13 -18.00
CA ALA A 193 -9.76 2.25 -19.12
C ALA A 193 -9.07 2.36 -20.49
N GLU A 194 -7.74 2.59 -20.53
CA GLU A 194 -7.00 2.69 -21.79
C GLU A 194 -7.21 1.44 -22.67
N GLY A 195 -7.46 1.68 -23.96
CA GLY A 195 -7.72 0.65 -24.97
C GLY A 195 -9.07 -0.06 -24.83
N LYS A 196 -9.88 0.25 -23.82
CA LYS A 196 -11.16 -0.43 -23.58
C LYS A 196 -12.23 -0.01 -24.58
N LYS A 197 -13.11 -0.98 -24.91
CA LYS A 197 -14.25 -0.78 -25.80
C LYS A 197 -15.45 -0.22 -25.04
N VAL A 198 -16.38 0.42 -25.75
CA VAL A 198 -17.58 1.03 -25.16
C VAL A 198 -18.41 0.05 -24.33
N ALA A 199 -18.52 -1.21 -24.76
CA ALA A 199 -19.28 -2.23 -24.04
C ALA A 199 -18.74 -2.49 -22.61
N GLU A 200 -17.40 -2.51 -22.44
CA GLU A 200 -16.78 -2.69 -21.12
C GLU A 200 -17.00 -1.45 -20.23
N LEU A 201 -16.95 -0.25 -20.83
CA LEU A 201 -17.17 1.02 -20.12
C LEU A 201 -18.65 1.19 -19.71
N ASP A 202 -19.58 0.82 -20.59
CA ASP A 202 -21.01 0.86 -20.32
C ASP A 202 -21.41 -0.15 -19.26
N SER A 203 -20.88 -1.39 -19.31
CA SER A 203 -21.13 -2.36 -18.25
C SER A 203 -20.68 -1.85 -16.87
N ASP A 204 -19.49 -1.24 -16.76
CA ASP A 204 -19.02 -0.63 -15.51
C ASP A 204 -19.94 0.52 -15.08
N LEU A 205 -20.40 1.36 -16.01
CA LEU A 205 -21.32 2.46 -15.74
C LEU A 205 -22.68 1.98 -15.22
N GLN A 206 -23.29 0.98 -15.85
CA GLN A 206 -24.59 0.44 -15.42
C GLN A 206 -24.50 -0.17 -14.02
N ASN A 207 -23.39 -0.82 -13.68
CA ASN A 207 -23.13 -1.32 -12.33
C ASN A 207 -23.07 -0.17 -11.31
N LEU A 208 -22.41 0.94 -11.64
CA LEU A 208 -22.35 2.12 -10.77
C LEU A 208 -23.70 2.81 -10.59
N LEU A 209 -24.49 2.94 -11.66
CA LEU A 209 -25.86 3.49 -11.62
C LEU A 209 -26.80 2.60 -10.80
N SER A 210 -26.63 1.28 -10.88
CA SER A 210 -27.37 0.32 -10.06
C SER A 210 -27.02 0.46 -8.58
N ARG A 211 -25.72 0.62 -8.24
CA ARG A 211 -25.28 0.91 -6.86
C ARG A 211 -25.83 2.24 -6.34
N TRP A 212 -25.79 3.30 -7.15
CA TRP A 212 -26.42 4.59 -6.83
C TRP A 212 -27.91 4.42 -6.51
N THR A 213 -28.63 3.75 -7.40
CA THR A 213 -30.07 3.48 -7.25
C THR A 213 -30.37 2.69 -5.97
N ALA A 214 -29.59 1.64 -5.68
CA ALA A 214 -29.74 0.84 -4.48
C ALA A 214 -29.47 1.65 -3.20
N MET A 215 -28.45 2.53 -3.21
CA MET A 215 -28.18 3.46 -2.12
C MET A 215 -29.36 4.43 -1.91
N CYS A 216 -29.88 5.04 -2.98
CA CYS A 216 -31.00 5.99 -2.88
C CYS A 216 -32.26 5.35 -2.30
N LYS A 217 -32.56 4.09 -2.65
CA LYS A 217 -33.68 3.32 -2.06
C LYS A 217 -33.57 3.22 -0.55
N LYS A 218 -32.35 3.04 -0.02
CA LYS A 218 -32.09 2.94 1.43
C LYS A 218 -32.26 4.27 2.18
N LEU A 219 -32.40 5.41 1.50
CA LEU A 219 -32.59 6.72 2.14
C LEU A 219 -34.03 6.95 2.63
N TYR A 220 -35.00 6.21 2.07
CA TYR A 220 -36.39 6.34 2.46
C TYR A 220 -36.58 5.86 3.91
N LYS A 221 -36.99 6.78 4.79
CA LYS A 221 -37.18 6.52 6.24
C LYS A 221 -35.95 5.92 6.95
N ALA A 222 -34.74 6.19 6.45
CA ALA A 222 -33.51 5.71 7.08
C ALA A 222 -33.35 6.24 8.51
N HIS A 223 -32.93 5.37 9.43
CA HIS A 223 -32.41 5.79 10.72
C HIS A 223 -31.03 6.45 10.55
N HIS A 224 -30.59 7.19 11.56
CA HIS A 224 -29.32 7.91 11.52
C HIS A 224 -28.48 7.55 12.75
N PRO A 225 -27.19 7.22 12.58
CA PRO A 225 -26.49 7.00 11.31
C PRO A 225 -26.87 5.65 10.67
N THR A 226 -26.78 5.54 9.34
CA THR A 226 -26.91 4.26 8.63
C THR A 226 -26.00 4.24 7.40
N LYS A 227 -25.29 3.11 7.23
CA LYS A 227 -24.48 2.84 6.03
C LYS A 227 -25.41 2.53 4.86
N VAL A 228 -25.48 3.43 3.88
CA VAL A 228 -26.40 3.32 2.73
C VAL A 228 -25.69 2.75 1.50
N LEU A 229 -24.38 2.88 1.42
CA LEU A 229 -23.55 2.21 0.42
C LEU A 229 -22.24 1.78 1.08
N GLY A 230 -21.97 0.47 1.05
CA GLY A 230 -20.69 -0.08 1.44
C GLY A 230 -19.73 -0.13 0.26
N GLU A 231 -18.44 0.00 0.54
CA GLU A 231 -17.40 -0.36 -0.39
C GLU A 231 -17.34 -1.89 -0.58
N MET A 232 -16.75 -2.33 -1.69
CA MET A 232 -16.46 -3.75 -1.93
C MET A 232 -15.59 -4.33 -0.81
N ASN A 233 -15.62 -5.66 -0.63
CA ASN A 233 -14.65 -6.33 0.23
C ASN A 233 -13.22 -5.91 -0.17
N LYS A 234 -12.28 -5.93 0.79
CA LYS A 234 -10.95 -5.38 0.59
C LYS A 234 -10.17 -6.06 -0.54
N ALA A 235 -10.37 -7.37 -0.72
CA ALA A 235 -9.80 -8.13 -1.84
C ALA A 235 -10.20 -7.54 -3.20
N SER A 236 -11.51 -7.40 -3.42
CA SER A 236 -12.10 -6.91 -4.65
C SER A 236 -11.83 -5.42 -4.86
N SER A 237 -11.78 -4.62 -3.79
CA SER A 237 -11.36 -3.22 -3.83
C SER A 237 -9.89 -3.07 -4.26
N ILE A 238 -8.99 -3.89 -3.73
CA ILE A 238 -7.59 -3.95 -4.18
C ILE A 238 -7.55 -4.33 -5.66
N LEU A 239 -8.22 -5.41 -6.07
CA LEU A 239 -8.24 -5.87 -7.46
C LEU A 239 -8.84 -4.84 -8.41
N ARG A 240 -9.91 -4.13 -8.04
CA ARG A 240 -10.46 -3.01 -8.80
C ARG A 240 -9.39 -1.99 -9.18
N ASP A 241 -8.49 -1.71 -8.25
CA ASP A 241 -7.52 -0.63 -8.36
C ASP A 241 -6.19 -1.05 -9.00
N ILE A 242 -5.77 -2.32 -8.85
CA ILE A 242 -4.45 -2.77 -9.32
C ILE A 242 -4.48 -3.84 -10.41
N PHE A 243 -5.57 -4.59 -10.52
CA PHE A 243 -5.62 -5.75 -11.40
C PHE A 243 -5.45 -5.32 -12.86
N ASN A 244 -4.53 -5.97 -13.56
CA ASN A 244 -4.23 -5.72 -14.97
C ASN A 244 -3.57 -6.96 -15.59
N ASP A 245 -3.11 -6.86 -16.84
CA ASP A 245 -2.58 -8.02 -17.55
C ASP A 245 -1.28 -8.60 -16.97
N SER A 246 -0.57 -7.86 -16.11
CA SER A 246 0.63 -8.35 -15.42
C SER A 246 0.33 -9.34 -14.28
N PHE A 247 -0.92 -9.49 -13.87
CA PHE A 247 -1.31 -10.50 -12.87
C PHE A 247 -1.18 -11.90 -13.45
N SER A 248 -0.39 -12.71 -12.75
CA SER A 248 -0.09 -14.11 -13.06
C SER A 248 -0.74 -15.10 -12.11
N GLY A 249 -1.13 -14.66 -10.90
CA GLY A 249 -1.80 -15.49 -9.91
C GLY A 249 -2.51 -14.69 -8.83
N ILE A 250 -3.64 -15.20 -8.37
CA ILE A 250 -4.32 -14.75 -7.16
C ILE A 250 -4.59 -16.01 -6.33
N VAL A 251 -4.08 -16.05 -5.10
CA VAL A 251 -4.15 -17.26 -4.27
C VAL A 251 -4.80 -16.92 -2.94
N VAL A 252 -5.87 -17.63 -2.60
CA VAL A 252 -6.71 -17.35 -1.43
C VAL A 252 -6.86 -18.64 -0.61
N ASP A 253 -6.67 -18.58 0.70
CA ASP A 253 -6.75 -19.74 1.60
C ASP A 253 -8.11 -19.92 2.31
N ASN A 254 -9.04 -18.99 2.11
CA ASN A 254 -10.43 -19.08 2.56
C ASN A 254 -11.38 -19.31 1.37
N GLU A 255 -12.29 -20.28 1.51
CA GLU A 255 -13.16 -20.74 0.44
C GLU A 255 -14.21 -19.69 0.02
N GLU A 256 -14.82 -19.00 0.99
CA GLU A 256 -15.81 -17.95 0.71
C GLU A 256 -15.17 -16.76 0.00
N LEU A 257 -14.03 -16.28 0.51
CA LEU A 257 -13.27 -15.20 -0.13
C LEU A 257 -12.75 -15.61 -1.51
N TYR A 258 -12.38 -16.88 -1.71
CA TYR A 258 -11.97 -17.40 -3.01
C TYR A 258 -13.10 -17.28 -4.03
N ILE A 259 -14.32 -17.68 -3.68
CA ILE A 259 -15.49 -17.58 -4.56
C ILE A 259 -15.76 -16.10 -4.89
N GLN A 260 -15.81 -15.22 -3.89
CA GLN A 260 -16.05 -13.79 -4.10
C GLN A 260 -15.01 -13.13 -5.01
N VAL A 261 -13.73 -13.47 -4.82
CA VAL A 261 -12.63 -12.96 -5.65
C VAL A 261 -12.72 -13.51 -7.07
N LYS A 262 -13.04 -14.79 -7.23
CA LYS A 262 -13.18 -15.46 -8.52
C LYS A 262 -14.32 -14.85 -9.33
N ASP A 263 -15.49 -14.66 -8.73
CA ASP A 263 -16.66 -14.04 -9.36
C ASP A 263 -16.34 -12.61 -9.82
N TYR A 264 -15.64 -11.84 -8.97
CA TYR A 264 -15.24 -10.50 -9.33
C TYR A 264 -14.23 -10.47 -10.51
N VAL A 265 -13.23 -11.35 -10.50
CA VAL A 265 -12.27 -11.47 -11.61
C VAL A 265 -12.98 -11.91 -12.90
N GLN A 266 -13.94 -12.82 -12.81
CA GLN A 266 -14.77 -13.25 -13.94
C GLN A 266 -15.55 -12.08 -14.54
N GLN A 267 -16.13 -11.22 -13.71
CA GLN A 267 -16.86 -10.02 -14.16
C GLN A 267 -15.96 -9.04 -14.91
N ILE A 268 -14.74 -8.79 -14.41
CA ILE A 268 -13.86 -7.73 -14.95
C ILE A 268 -12.87 -8.21 -16.02
N ALA A 269 -12.57 -9.50 -16.03
CA ALA A 269 -11.60 -10.13 -16.92
C ALA A 269 -11.88 -11.65 -17.05
N PRO A 270 -12.95 -12.04 -17.77
CA PRO A 270 -13.37 -13.45 -17.88
C PRO A 270 -12.25 -14.41 -18.31
N LYS A 271 -11.37 -13.96 -19.20
CA LYS A 271 -10.24 -14.75 -19.71
C LYS A 271 -9.13 -15.04 -18.68
N LYS A 272 -9.19 -14.42 -17.50
CA LYS A 272 -8.18 -14.54 -16.44
C LYS A 272 -8.72 -15.20 -15.17
N GLU A 273 -9.94 -15.74 -15.20
CA GLU A 273 -10.52 -16.45 -14.05
C GLU A 273 -9.62 -17.58 -13.52
N SER A 274 -8.94 -18.30 -14.42
CA SER A 274 -8.06 -19.44 -14.10
C SER A 274 -6.82 -19.08 -13.26
N ILE A 275 -6.47 -17.81 -13.15
CA ILE A 275 -5.34 -17.39 -12.30
C ILE A 275 -5.72 -17.32 -10.81
N VAL A 276 -7.03 -17.34 -10.50
CA VAL A 276 -7.54 -17.38 -9.13
C VAL A 276 -7.55 -18.82 -8.64
N LYS A 277 -6.79 -19.10 -7.58
CA LYS A 277 -6.60 -20.45 -7.02
C LYS A 277 -6.94 -20.49 -5.54
N TYR A 278 -7.71 -21.50 -5.15
CA TYR A 278 -7.92 -21.82 -3.75
C TYR A 278 -6.72 -22.60 -3.20
N TYR A 279 -6.25 -22.21 -2.02
CA TYR A 279 -5.09 -22.83 -1.37
C TYR A 279 -5.52 -23.65 -0.16
N LYS A 280 -5.30 -24.97 -0.24
CA LYS A 280 -5.72 -25.93 0.80
C LYS A 280 -4.57 -26.84 1.27
N ASN A 281 -3.32 -26.35 1.23
CA ASN A 281 -2.18 -27.15 1.68
C ASN A 281 -1.94 -26.96 3.19
N GLY A 282 -1.36 -27.98 3.86
CA GLY A 282 -1.06 -27.92 5.30
C GLY A 282 0.06 -26.94 5.71
N VAL A 283 0.81 -26.38 4.74
CA VAL A 283 1.80 -25.32 5.01
C VAL A 283 1.07 -23.97 4.92
N PRO A 284 1.19 -23.07 5.92
CA PRO A 284 0.57 -21.74 5.85
C PRO A 284 0.91 -21.00 4.56
N ILE A 285 -0.09 -20.33 3.96
CA ILE A 285 0.05 -19.73 2.63
C ILE A 285 1.22 -18.73 2.55
N PHE A 286 1.40 -17.86 3.55
CA PHE A 286 2.51 -16.90 3.55
C PHE A 286 3.89 -17.55 3.69
N GLU A 287 4.00 -18.69 4.36
CA GLU A 287 5.24 -19.46 4.42
C GLU A 287 5.56 -20.06 3.04
N LYS A 288 4.55 -20.64 2.37
CA LYS A 288 4.71 -21.23 1.04
C LYS A 288 5.24 -20.24 0.01
N PHE A 289 4.79 -18.99 0.06
CA PHE A 289 5.22 -17.91 -0.83
C PHE A 289 6.41 -17.10 -0.30
N GLY A 290 7.00 -17.47 0.85
CA GLY A 290 8.15 -16.77 1.45
C GLY A 290 7.86 -15.34 1.91
N ILE A 291 6.59 -15.04 2.20
CA ILE A 291 6.11 -13.71 2.60
C ILE A 291 6.47 -13.44 4.05
N GLU A 292 6.30 -14.42 4.93
CA GLU A 292 6.57 -14.29 6.38
C GLU A 292 8.02 -13.86 6.63
N ARG A 293 8.97 -14.51 5.93
CA ARG A 293 10.38 -14.11 5.94
C ARG A 293 10.57 -12.66 5.48
N GLN A 294 9.92 -12.26 4.39
CA GLN A 294 10.05 -10.90 3.85
C GLN A 294 9.49 -9.85 4.80
N ILE A 295 8.39 -10.14 5.51
CA ILE A 295 7.83 -9.28 6.55
C ILE A 295 8.88 -9.09 7.66
N LYS A 296 9.38 -10.18 8.26
CA LYS A 296 10.38 -10.11 9.34
C LYS A 296 11.65 -9.34 8.94
N THR A 297 12.10 -9.48 7.69
CA THR A 297 13.29 -8.76 7.21
C THR A 297 13.01 -7.31 6.80
N SER A 298 11.80 -7.00 6.32
CA SER A 298 11.48 -5.70 5.73
C SER A 298 10.97 -4.67 6.73
N PHE A 299 10.41 -5.06 7.87
CA PHE A 299 9.80 -4.13 8.84
C PHE A 299 10.73 -3.72 10.00
N GLY A 300 11.91 -4.35 10.14
CA GLY A 300 12.89 -3.96 11.16
C GLY A 300 13.58 -2.62 10.86
N LYS A 301 14.25 -2.02 11.85
CA LYS A 301 15.01 -0.76 11.70
C LYS A 301 16.04 -0.82 10.57
N THR A 302 16.77 -1.94 10.50
CA THR A 302 17.76 -2.19 9.44
C THR A 302 17.17 -3.11 8.37
N VAL A 303 17.18 -2.64 7.12
CA VAL A 303 16.71 -3.38 5.94
C VAL A 303 17.91 -3.74 5.07
N SER A 304 18.26 -5.02 5.03
CA SER A 304 19.36 -5.52 4.19
C SER A 304 18.94 -5.63 2.73
N MET A 305 19.82 -5.23 1.82
CA MET A 305 19.65 -5.28 0.38
C MET A 305 20.67 -6.22 -0.27
N ALA A 306 20.56 -6.40 -1.58
CA ALA A 306 21.55 -7.14 -2.35
C ALA A 306 22.95 -6.52 -2.24
N ARG A 307 23.98 -7.36 -2.37
CA ARG A 307 25.40 -6.95 -2.39
C ARG A 307 25.83 -6.19 -1.12
N GLY A 308 25.30 -6.58 0.04
CA GLY A 308 25.76 -6.13 1.37
C GLY A 308 25.32 -4.72 1.78
N ALA A 309 24.67 -3.96 0.91
CA ALA A 309 24.12 -2.65 1.25
C ALA A 309 22.90 -2.78 2.18
N TYR A 310 22.63 -1.77 2.99
CA TYR A 310 21.47 -1.76 3.88
C TYR A 310 20.95 -0.34 4.11
N LEU A 311 19.67 -0.25 4.45
CA LEU A 311 19.02 0.98 4.87
C LEU A 311 18.85 0.96 6.38
N VAL A 312 19.00 2.11 7.03
CA VAL A 312 18.57 2.34 8.40
C VAL A 312 17.37 3.28 8.35
N ILE A 313 16.21 2.80 8.79
CA ILE A 313 14.96 3.55 8.76
C ILE A 313 14.62 3.95 10.20
N GLU A 314 14.52 5.25 10.44
CA GLU A 314 14.16 5.83 11.73
C GLU A 314 12.92 6.73 11.62
N HIS A 315 12.16 6.75 12.72
CA HIS A 315 10.92 7.52 12.84
C HIS A 315 11.13 8.55 13.94
N THR A 316 10.96 9.83 13.59
CA THR A 316 10.91 10.93 14.54
C THR A 316 9.46 11.38 14.72
N GLU A 317 9.22 12.36 15.59
CA GLU A 317 7.88 12.92 15.79
C GLU A 317 7.29 13.51 14.50
N ALA A 318 8.10 14.23 13.72
CA ALA A 318 7.63 15.01 12.58
C ALA A 318 7.89 14.34 11.22
N MET A 319 8.92 13.51 11.12
CA MET A 319 9.41 12.97 9.85
C MET A 319 10.06 11.60 9.95
N HIS A 320 10.21 10.95 8.80
CA HIS A 320 10.97 9.72 8.65
C HIS A 320 12.37 10.03 8.11
N VAL A 321 13.38 9.37 8.66
CA VAL A 321 14.77 9.51 8.21
C VAL A 321 15.26 8.15 7.71
N ILE A 322 15.90 8.13 6.54
CA ILE A 322 16.45 6.92 5.94
C ILE A 322 17.91 7.16 5.59
N ASP A 323 18.80 6.37 6.17
CA ASP A 323 20.24 6.40 5.90
C ASP A 323 20.65 5.22 5.01
N VAL A 324 21.48 5.50 4.00
CA VAL A 324 21.94 4.53 2.99
C VAL A 324 23.38 4.12 3.24
N ASN A 325 23.57 2.84 3.52
CA ASN A 325 24.89 2.27 3.75
C ASN A 325 25.29 1.30 2.65
N SER A 326 26.50 1.44 2.12
CA SER A 326 27.06 0.53 1.11
C SER A 326 27.43 -0.84 1.67
N GLY A 327 27.60 -0.93 3.00
CA GLY A 327 28.18 -2.09 3.67
C GLY A 327 29.60 -2.36 3.20
N ASN A 328 30.13 -3.54 3.52
CA ASN A 328 31.51 -3.90 3.15
C ASN A 328 31.60 -4.31 1.67
N ARG A 329 31.57 -3.35 0.75
CA ARG A 329 31.89 -3.55 -0.67
C ARG A 329 33.38 -3.31 -0.93
N SER A 330 33.98 -4.14 -1.78
CA SER A 330 35.38 -4.01 -2.22
C SER A 330 35.46 -4.45 -3.68
N ASN A 331 34.82 -3.70 -4.57
CA ASN A 331 35.09 -3.88 -5.99
C ASN A 331 36.39 -3.15 -6.29
N LYS A 332 37.48 -3.91 -6.45
CA LYS A 332 38.82 -3.37 -6.76
C LYS A 332 38.88 -2.68 -8.14
N GLU A 333 37.88 -2.88 -9.00
CA GLU A 333 37.89 -2.43 -10.41
C GLU A 333 37.00 -1.21 -10.72
N LYS A 334 36.11 -0.78 -9.81
CA LYS A 334 35.22 0.37 -10.04
C LYS A 334 35.63 1.56 -9.19
N SER A 335 35.45 2.77 -9.71
CA SER A 335 35.67 3.98 -8.93
C SER A 335 34.73 4.03 -7.72
N GLN A 336 35.13 4.75 -6.67
CA GLN A 336 34.27 4.99 -5.50
C GLN A 336 32.95 5.65 -5.90
N GLU A 337 33.00 6.57 -6.86
CA GLU A 337 31.84 7.29 -7.41
C GLU A 337 30.86 6.33 -8.12
N ASP A 338 31.35 5.40 -8.93
CA ASP A 338 30.49 4.41 -9.61
C ASP A 338 29.86 3.44 -8.60
N THR A 339 30.61 3.09 -7.55
CA THR A 339 30.11 2.23 -6.47
C THR A 339 29.02 2.94 -5.66
N ALA A 340 29.21 4.23 -5.34
CA ALA A 340 28.22 5.05 -4.66
C ALA A 340 26.93 5.17 -5.48
N LEU A 341 27.04 5.47 -6.78
CA LEU A 341 25.88 5.51 -7.67
C LEU A 341 25.16 4.15 -7.70
N GLU A 342 25.89 3.05 -7.89
CA GLU A 342 25.28 1.72 -7.95
C GLU A 342 24.52 1.36 -6.65
N VAL A 343 25.10 1.67 -5.48
CA VAL A 343 24.44 1.48 -4.19
C VAL A 343 23.19 2.35 -4.10
N ASN A 344 23.31 3.65 -4.38
CA ASN A 344 22.20 4.59 -4.29
C ASN A 344 21.03 4.20 -5.20
N MET A 345 21.29 3.64 -6.38
CA MET A 345 20.25 3.17 -7.29
C MET A 345 19.51 1.94 -6.72
N ILE A 346 20.24 0.98 -6.14
CA ILE A 346 19.62 -0.17 -5.44
C ILE A 346 18.79 0.32 -4.25
N SER A 347 19.35 1.26 -3.48
CA SER A 347 18.69 1.89 -2.34
C SER A 347 17.45 2.65 -2.74
N ALA A 348 17.45 3.40 -3.84
CA ALA A 348 16.29 4.13 -4.32
C ALA A 348 15.10 3.19 -4.64
N ALA A 349 15.35 2.06 -5.30
CA ALA A 349 14.32 1.06 -5.57
C ALA A 349 13.79 0.42 -4.27
N GLU A 350 14.68 0.11 -3.32
CA GLU A 350 14.27 -0.45 -2.03
C GLU A 350 13.51 0.58 -1.17
N ILE A 351 13.92 1.84 -1.15
CA ILE A 351 13.23 2.92 -0.44
C ILE A 351 11.82 3.07 -1.02
N ALA A 352 11.68 3.17 -2.35
CA ALA A 352 10.37 3.24 -2.99
C ALA A 352 9.46 2.06 -2.59
N ARG A 353 10.04 0.86 -2.50
CA ARG A 353 9.34 -0.34 -2.01
C ARG A 353 8.95 -0.21 -0.52
N GLN A 354 9.86 0.21 0.35
CA GLN A 354 9.64 0.36 1.80
C GLN A 354 8.57 1.41 2.11
N LEU A 355 8.57 2.54 1.40
CA LEU A 355 7.57 3.59 1.58
C LEU A 355 6.14 3.09 1.30
N ARG A 356 5.97 2.24 0.29
CA ARG A 356 4.70 1.58 -0.01
C ARG A 356 4.37 0.49 1.00
N LEU A 357 5.33 -0.39 1.29
CA LEU A 357 5.14 -1.54 2.17
C LEU A 357 4.78 -1.16 3.61
N ARG A 358 5.37 -0.06 4.11
CA ARG A 358 5.15 0.46 5.46
C ARG A 358 4.07 1.53 5.54
N ASP A 359 3.45 1.91 4.41
CA ASP A 359 2.53 3.04 4.33
C ASP A 359 3.12 4.37 4.89
N MET A 360 4.44 4.56 4.80
CA MET A 360 5.13 5.74 5.33
C MET A 360 4.68 7.01 4.60
N GLY A 361 4.24 8.02 5.35
CA GLY A 361 3.70 9.25 4.80
C GLY A 361 3.98 10.45 5.69
N GLY A 362 3.90 11.65 5.12
CA GLY A 362 4.43 12.88 5.71
C GLY A 362 5.73 13.26 5.05
N ILE A 363 6.63 13.87 5.84
CA ILE A 363 7.96 14.26 5.38
C ILE A 363 8.91 13.08 5.56
N ILE A 364 9.66 12.76 4.51
CA ILE A 364 10.69 11.72 4.50
C ILE A 364 11.98 12.38 4.02
N VAL A 365 13.07 12.16 4.76
CA VAL A 365 14.41 12.62 4.42
C VAL A 365 15.29 11.41 4.20
N ILE A 366 15.99 11.38 3.07
CA ILE A 366 16.88 10.29 2.70
C ILE A 366 18.30 10.82 2.58
N ASP A 367 19.20 10.23 3.34
CA ASP A 367 20.63 10.45 3.26
C ASP A 367 21.26 9.39 2.35
N PHE A 368 21.51 9.76 1.10
CA PHE A 368 22.20 8.91 0.13
C PHE A 368 23.70 9.07 0.25
N ILE A 369 24.46 8.06 -0.17
CA ILE A 369 25.93 8.16 -0.21
C ILE A 369 26.32 9.33 -1.12
N ASP A 370 27.27 10.15 -0.66
CA ASP A 370 27.75 11.30 -1.40
C ASP A 370 28.21 10.95 -2.82
N MET A 371 27.77 11.78 -3.77
CA MET A 371 28.16 11.68 -5.19
C MET A 371 28.69 13.04 -5.65
N GLY A 372 29.94 13.07 -6.10
CA GLY A 372 30.60 14.31 -6.53
C GLY A 372 30.02 14.85 -7.84
N ARG A 373 29.62 13.96 -8.77
CA ARG A 373 29.17 14.37 -10.11
C ARG A 373 27.69 14.77 -10.14
N ALA A 374 27.40 15.94 -10.70
CA ALA A 374 26.03 16.43 -10.87
C ALA A 374 25.16 15.50 -11.74
N GLU A 375 25.76 14.85 -12.74
CA GLU A 375 25.09 13.85 -13.57
C GLU A 375 24.60 12.65 -12.76
N ASN A 376 25.39 12.19 -11.80
CA ASN A 376 25.03 11.05 -10.94
C ASN A 376 23.87 11.40 -10.01
N ARG A 377 23.89 12.61 -9.41
CA ARG A 377 22.76 13.14 -8.63
C ARG A 377 21.48 13.24 -9.47
N LYS A 378 21.59 13.68 -10.73
CA LYS A 378 20.45 13.75 -11.67
C LYS A 378 19.93 12.36 -12.05
N LYS A 379 20.82 11.39 -12.29
CA LYS A 379 20.45 9.99 -12.57
C LYS A 379 19.69 9.37 -11.39
N LEU A 380 20.20 9.53 -10.17
CA LEU A 380 19.54 9.06 -8.95
C LEU A 380 18.14 9.69 -8.79
N TYR A 381 18.02 11.00 -8.94
CA TYR A 381 16.74 11.71 -8.82
C TYR A 381 15.70 11.20 -9.82
N ASN A 382 16.09 11.06 -11.10
CA ASN A 382 15.20 10.55 -12.14
C ASN A 382 14.78 9.10 -11.85
N TYR A 383 15.73 8.26 -11.46
CA TYR A 383 15.45 6.86 -11.15
C TYR A 383 14.51 6.69 -9.96
N LEU A 384 14.73 7.44 -8.86
CA LEU A 384 13.83 7.42 -7.71
C LEU A 384 12.42 7.91 -8.08
N ARG A 385 12.31 8.90 -8.97
CA ARG A 385 11.01 9.36 -9.49
C ARG A 385 10.32 8.27 -10.30
N ASP A 386 11.07 7.54 -11.12
CA ASP A 386 10.54 6.45 -11.93
C ASP A 386 10.07 5.27 -11.06
N GLU A 387 10.85 4.89 -10.04
CA GLU A 387 10.49 3.85 -9.05
C GLU A 387 9.25 4.21 -8.19
N MET A 388 8.97 5.50 -8.05
CA MET A 388 7.79 6.03 -7.35
C MET A 388 6.60 6.31 -8.28
N LYS A 389 6.74 6.22 -9.61
CA LYS A 389 5.68 6.54 -10.60
C LYS A 389 4.39 5.74 -10.37
N ASP A 390 4.54 4.49 -9.97
CA ASP A 390 3.43 3.56 -9.71
C ASP A 390 2.84 3.69 -8.30
N ASP A 391 3.41 4.53 -7.43
CA ASP A 391 2.82 4.79 -6.11
C ASP A 391 1.46 5.48 -6.27
N LYS A 392 0.48 4.99 -5.52
CA LYS A 392 -0.89 5.53 -5.49
C LYS A 392 -0.98 6.77 -4.60
N ALA A 393 -0.17 6.86 -3.56
CA ALA A 393 -0.14 8.02 -2.70
C ALA A 393 0.47 9.20 -3.48
N LYS A 394 -0.22 10.35 -3.47
CA LYS A 394 0.34 11.56 -4.05
C LYS A 394 1.65 11.88 -3.34
N HIS A 395 2.68 12.14 -4.11
CA HIS A 395 4.00 12.44 -3.57
C HIS A 395 4.70 13.49 -4.41
N LYS A 396 5.66 14.17 -3.78
CA LYS A 396 6.59 15.08 -4.43
C LYS A 396 7.99 14.79 -3.92
N ILE A 397 8.93 14.66 -4.85
CA ILE A 397 10.34 14.36 -4.60
C ILE A 397 11.13 15.60 -5.00
N LEU A 398 12.00 16.08 -4.12
CA LEU A 398 12.94 17.15 -4.45
C LEU A 398 14.28 16.55 -4.91
N PRO A 399 15.01 17.21 -5.81
CA PRO A 399 16.37 16.78 -6.15
C PRO A 399 17.29 16.81 -4.92
N PRO A 400 18.41 16.07 -4.93
CA PRO A 400 19.39 16.12 -3.85
C PRO A 400 19.79 17.56 -3.52
N SER A 401 19.72 17.90 -2.24
CA SER A 401 20.11 19.21 -1.72
C SER A 401 21.62 19.43 -1.81
N LYS A 402 22.09 20.63 -1.42
CA LYS A 402 23.53 20.90 -1.27
C LYS A 402 24.22 20.00 -0.23
N PHE A 403 23.45 19.46 0.71
CA PHE A 403 23.92 18.52 1.74
C PHE A 403 23.71 17.05 1.34
N GLY A 404 23.45 16.74 0.07
CA GLY A 404 23.23 15.35 -0.39
C GLY A 404 21.84 14.77 -0.09
N LEU A 405 21.11 15.36 0.86
CA LEU A 405 19.79 14.87 1.29
C LEU A 405 18.72 15.00 0.20
N VAL A 406 17.90 13.96 0.05
CA VAL A 406 16.68 13.96 -0.77
C VAL A 406 15.45 14.05 0.14
N GLN A 407 14.52 14.95 -0.19
CA GLN A 407 13.29 15.13 0.57
C GLN A 407 12.08 14.68 -0.24
N ILE A 408 11.20 13.91 0.40
CA ILE A 408 9.94 13.45 -0.16
C ILE A 408 8.80 13.91 0.74
N THR A 409 7.73 14.41 0.14
CA THR A 409 6.43 14.51 0.80
C THR A 409 5.52 13.45 0.21
N ARG A 410 4.95 12.57 1.05
CA ARG A 410 4.04 11.50 0.62
C ARG A 410 2.73 11.58 1.40
N GLN A 411 1.61 11.54 0.70
CA GLN A 411 0.29 11.67 1.30
C GLN A 411 0.00 10.53 2.29
N ARG A 412 -0.41 10.86 3.53
CA ARG A 412 -0.95 9.88 4.49
C ARG A 412 -2.38 9.49 4.08
N VAL A 413 -2.51 8.28 3.54
CA VAL A 413 -3.78 7.66 3.18
C VAL A 413 -4.29 6.77 4.31
N ARG A 414 -3.38 6.09 5.02
CA ARG A 414 -3.64 5.15 6.11
C ARG A 414 -2.63 5.35 7.25
N PRO A 415 -2.86 4.75 8.44
CA PRO A 415 -1.84 4.66 9.48
C PRO A 415 -0.58 3.97 8.96
N GLU A 416 0.58 4.40 9.47
CA GLU A 416 1.85 3.74 9.20
C GLU A 416 1.85 2.31 9.77
N ARG A 417 2.37 1.37 9.00
CA ARG A 417 2.50 -0.02 9.42
C ARG A 417 3.80 -0.20 10.19
N ASN A 418 3.69 -0.34 11.50
CA ASN A 418 4.79 -0.76 12.35
C ASN A 418 4.54 -2.18 12.84
N ILE A 419 5.26 -3.15 12.29
CA ILE A 419 5.21 -4.54 12.73
C ILE A 419 6.38 -4.77 13.68
N LYS A 420 6.08 -5.19 14.91
CA LYS A 420 7.12 -5.57 15.87
C LYS A 420 7.86 -6.80 15.34
N THR A 421 9.02 -6.57 14.76
CA THR A 421 9.93 -7.64 14.30
C THR A 421 10.97 -8.02 15.34
N LYS A 422 10.93 -7.39 16.52
CA LYS A 422 11.80 -7.74 17.63
C LYS A 422 11.17 -8.88 18.40
N GLU A 423 12.00 -9.85 18.75
CA GLU A 423 11.61 -11.03 19.51
C GLU A 423 12.35 -10.99 20.86
N GLU A 424 11.80 -11.62 21.89
CA GLU A 424 12.50 -11.78 23.17
C GLU A 424 13.83 -12.48 22.92
N ASN A 425 14.88 -12.03 23.61
CA ASN A 425 16.18 -12.67 23.50
C ASN A 425 16.09 -14.11 24.05
N PRO A 426 16.26 -15.15 23.22
CA PRO A 426 16.19 -16.53 23.68
C PRO A 426 17.31 -16.90 24.65
N ASN A 427 18.34 -16.05 24.76
CA ASN A 427 19.43 -16.22 25.73
C ASN A 427 19.12 -15.62 27.11
N LEU A 428 17.97 -14.95 27.29
CA LEU A 428 17.47 -14.37 28.55
C LEU A 428 18.44 -13.45 29.31
N VAL A 429 19.49 -12.94 28.65
CA VAL A 429 20.41 -11.97 29.25
C VAL A 429 19.72 -10.61 29.27
N GLY A 430 19.27 -10.16 30.45
CA GLY A 430 18.87 -8.77 30.72
C GLY A 430 17.45 -8.35 30.31
N GLY A 431 16.60 -9.26 29.83
CA GLY A 431 15.24 -8.90 29.37
C GLY A 431 15.22 -8.09 28.06
N ASP A 432 16.34 -8.04 27.34
CA ASP A 432 16.47 -7.29 26.10
C ASP A 432 15.72 -7.96 24.93
N GLU A 433 15.13 -7.14 24.05
CA GLU A 433 14.59 -7.61 22.77
C GLU A 433 15.66 -7.57 21.68
N ILE A 434 15.71 -8.62 20.86
CA ILE A 434 16.65 -8.74 19.74
C ILE A 434 15.94 -8.63 18.39
N GLU A 435 16.69 -8.37 17.32
CA GLU A 435 16.15 -8.54 15.97
C GLU A 435 15.77 -10.00 15.71
N ALA A 436 14.70 -10.21 14.92
CA ALA A 436 14.23 -11.53 14.54
C ALA A 436 15.39 -12.50 14.19
N PRO A 437 15.51 -13.67 14.85
CA PRO A 437 16.60 -14.63 14.64
C PRO A 437 16.80 -15.05 13.19
N ILE A 438 15.77 -14.93 12.34
CA ILE A 438 15.87 -15.14 10.90
C ILE A 438 16.92 -14.25 10.22
N LYS A 439 17.26 -13.09 10.80
CA LYS A 439 18.32 -12.21 10.33
C LYS A 439 19.72 -12.74 10.63
N VAL A 440 19.89 -13.68 11.58
CA VAL A 440 21.20 -14.26 11.93
C VAL A 440 21.85 -14.91 10.72
N VAL A 441 21.10 -15.64 9.91
CA VAL A 441 21.62 -16.28 8.68
C VAL A 441 22.12 -15.24 7.68
N SER A 442 21.40 -14.13 7.52
CA SER A 442 21.84 -13.01 6.67
C SER A 442 23.10 -12.35 7.22
N ARG A 443 23.20 -12.19 8.54
CA ARG A 443 24.39 -11.65 9.22
C ARG A 443 25.61 -12.56 9.05
N ILE A 444 25.43 -13.87 9.25
CA ILE A 444 26.46 -14.89 8.99
C ILE A 444 26.92 -14.82 7.53
N LYS A 445 26.00 -14.69 6.58
CA LYS A 445 26.35 -14.56 5.15
C LYS A 445 27.18 -13.30 4.90
N GLN A 446 26.76 -12.15 5.42
CA GLN A 446 27.52 -10.90 5.27
C GLN A 446 28.92 -11.00 5.89
N ASP A 447 29.04 -11.62 7.06
CA ASP A 447 30.33 -11.85 7.72
C ASP A 447 31.21 -12.82 6.95
N LEU A 448 30.63 -13.89 6.42
CA LEU A 448 31.31 -14.82 5.53
C LEU A 448 31.83 -14.10 4.27
N GLU A 449 31.02 -13.25 3.64
CA GLU A 449 31.44 -12.45 2.48
C GLU A 449 32.61 -11.51 2.83
N ARG A 450 32.65 -10.97 4.06
CA ARG A 450 33.81 -10.17 4.53
C ARG A 450 35.05 -11.03 4.70
N ILE A 451 34.89 -12.25 5.23
CA ILE A 451 36.00 -13.17 5.48
C ILE A 451 36.56 -13.74 4.17
N LEU A 452 35.71 -14.09 3.22
CA LEU A 452 36.11 -14.68 1.93
C LEU A 452 36.98 -13.73 1.08
N LYS A 453 36.92 -12.42 1.34
CA LYS A 453 37.80 -11.41 0.73
C LYS A 453 39.23 -11.45 1.26
N LYS A 454 39.42 -11.95 2.47
CA LYS A 454 40.73 -12.25 3.03
C LYS A 454 41.15 -13.62 2.49
N ASP A 455 42.44 -13.81 2.23
CA ASP A 455 42.94 -15.01 1.55
C ASP A 455 43.06 -16.24 2.49
N TYR A 456 41.97 -16.54 3.20
CA TYR A 456 41.87 -17.72 4.04
C TYR A 456 41.67 -18.97 3.16
N LYS A 457 42.55 -19.95 3.33
CA LYS A 457 42.52 -21.23 2.60
C LYS A 457 41.37 -22.13 3.05
N LYS A 458 41.03 -22.15 4.34
CA LYS A 458 39.90 -22.89 4.91
C LYS A 458 39.18 -22.03 5.93
N ILE A 459 37.85 -22.12 5.95
CA ILE A 459 36.98 -21.37 6.85
C ILE A 459 36.08 -22.36 7.57
N THR A 460 36.06 -22.28 8.89
CA THR A 460 35.16 -23.04 9.75
C THR A 460 34.21 -22.09 10.46
N LEU A 461 32.91 -22.29 10.30
CA LEU A 461 31.85 -21.61 11.04
C LEU A 461 31.43 -22.51 12.21
N ASN A 462 31.74 -22.09 13.43
CA ASN A 462 31.16 -22.68 14.63
C ASN A 462 29.86 -21.93 14.95
N ALA A 463 28.77 -22.65 15.17
CA ALA A 463 27.48 -22.05 15.52
C ALA A 463 26.69 -22.97 16.47
N HIS A 464 25.68 -22.43 17.15
CA HIS A 464 24.73 -23.25 17.91
C HIS A 464 24.16 -24.40 17.05
N PRO A 465 23.90 -25.60 17.61
CA PRO A 465 23.47 -26.77 16.85
C PRO A 465 22.24 -26.53 15.97
N PHE A 466 21.26 -25.75 16.44
CA PHE A 466 20.09 -25.43 15.62
C PHE A 466 20.42 -24.57 14.39
N ILE A 467 21.32 -23.60 14.52
CA ILE A 467 21.81 -22.80 13.39
C ILE A 467 22.61 -23.69 12.44
N ALA A 468 23.54 -24.50 12.98
CA ALA A 468 24.36 -25.41 12.18
C ALA A 468 23.50 -26.40 11.38
N ALA A 469 22.48 -26.99 12.02
CA ALA A 469 21.51 -27.86 11.39
C ALA A 469 20.72 -27.11 10.31
N PHE A 470 20.22 -25.90 10.60
CA PHE A 470 19.50 -25.09 9.60
C PHE A 470 20.36 -24.78 8.37
N LEU A 471 21.64 -24.45 8.56
CA LEU A 471 22.55 -24.11 7.46
C LEU A 471 22.90 -25.33 6.58
N THR A 472 22.84 -26.54 7.14
CA THR A 472 23.29 -27.78 6.48
C THR A 472 22.15 -28.70 6.03
N LYS A 473 20.92 -28.50 6.53
CA LYS A 473 19.75 -29.30 6.20
C LYS A 473 19.17 -28.93 4.82
N GLY A 474 18.64 -29.94 4.13
CA GLY A 474 17.98 -29.81 2.83
C GLY A 474 18.92 -29.87 1.62
N TYR A 475 18.35 -30.03 0.42
CA TYR A 475 19.10 -30.08 -0.84
C TYR A 475 18.48 -29.10 -1.87
N PRO A 476 19.24 -28.10 -2.37
CA PRO A 476 20.54 -27.65 -1.87
C PRO A 476 20.41 -26.86 -0.56
N SER A 477 21.23 -27.23 0.44
CA SER A 477 21.34 -26.52 1.73
C SER A 477 21.83 -25.07 1.57
N VAL A 478 21.69 -24.23 2.61
CA VAL A 478 22.24 -22.86 2.61
C VAL A 478 23.75 -22.89 2.38
N ARG A 479 24.47 -23.79 3.06
CA ARG A 479 25.92 -24.00 2.86
C ARG A 479 26.24 -24.39 1.41
N THR A 480 25.43 -25.25 0.80
CA THR A 480 25.60 -25.68 -0.60
C THR A 480 25.43 -24.49 -1.55
N LYS A 481 24.44 -23.62 -1.30
CA LYS A 481 24.26 -22.38 -2.06
C LYS A 481 25.46 -21.45 -1.92
N TRP A 482 26.00 -21.26 -0.71
CA TRP A 482 27.24 -20.50 -0.51
C TRP A 482 28.42 -21.08 -1.28
N PHE A 483 28.55 -22.41 -1.33
CA PHE A 483 29.58 -23.06 -2.14
C PHE A 483 29.41 -22.75 -3.63
N PHE A 484 28.20 -22.83 -4.18
CA PHE A 484 27.95 -22.47 -5.58
C PHE A 484 28.21 -20.97 -5.85
N GLU A 485 27.84 -20.10 -4.92
CA GLU A 485 28.03 -18.64 -5.05
C GLU A 485 29.51 -18.23 -4.96
N HIS A 486 30.30 -18.87 -4.10
CA HIS A 486 31.66 -18.42 -3.78
C HIS A 486 32.78 -19.38 -4.18
N LYS A 487 32.44 -20.58 -4.67
CA LYS A 487 33.38 -21.67 -5.01
C LYS A 487 34.34 -22.06 -3.86
N LYS A 488 34.00 -21.70 -2.62
CA LYS A 488 34.76 -22.03 -1.40
C LYS A 488 33.85 -22.77 -0.43
N TRP A 489 34.34 -23.89 0.09
CA TRP A 489 33.60 -24.69 1.05
C TRP A 489 33.79 -24.16 2.47
N VAL A 490 32.67 -23.89 3.16
CA VAL A 490 32.66 -23.48 4.56
C VAL A 490 32.29 -24.67 5.42
N LYS A 491 33.21 -25.12 6.28
CA LYS A 491 32.94 -26.18 7.24
C LYS A 491 32.03 -25.61 8.32
N VAL A 492 30.86 -26.20 8.55
CA VAL A 492 29.95 -25.78 9.63
C VAL A 492 30.05 -26.79 10.76
N LEU A 493 30.38 -26.34 11.96
CA LEU A 493 30.51 -27.16 13.16
C LEU A 493 29.50 -26.71 14.23
N PRO A 494 28.65 -27.62 14.73
CA PRO A 494 27.81 -27.33 15.88
C PRO A 494 28.68 -27.18 17.14
N ARG A 495 28.31 -26.26 18.03
CA ARG A 495 28.87 -26.09 19.37
C ARG A 495 27.76 -26.02 20.39
N ASP A 496 27.58 -27.08 21.16
CA ASP A 496 26.50 -27.16 22.16
C ASP A 496 26.64 -26.12 23.28
N ALA A 497 27.87 -25.66 23.54
CA ALA A 497 28.16 -24.61 24.50
C ALA A 497 27.79 -23.19 24.03
N TYR A 498 27.49 -23.00 22.74
CA TYR A 498 27.15 -21.68 22.23
C TYR A 498 25.72 -21.31 22.62
N THR A 499 25.48 -20.04 22.86
CA THR A 499 24.11 -19.55 23.01
C THR A 499 23.36 -19.54 21.68
N TYR A 500 22.04 -19.39 21.68
CA TYR A 500 21.18 -19.67 20.51
C TYR A 500 21.58 -18.90 19.24
N LEU A 501 22.13 -17.69 19.39
CA LEU A 501 22.49 -16.76 18.31
C LEU A 501 24.01 -16.61 18.11
N GLU A 502 24.80 -17.31 18.92
CA GLU A 502 26.25 -17.20 18.91
C GLU A 502 26.85 -18.01 17.76
N TYR A 503 27.80 -17.37 17.06
CA TYR A 503 28.59 -17.99 16.03
C TYR A 503 29.94 -17.30 15.90
N HIS A 504 30.94 -18.07 15.50
CA HIS A 504 32.31 -17.60 15.30
C HIS A 504 32.93 -18.26 14.08
N PHE A 505 33.80 -17.51 13.41
CA PHE A 505 34.56 -18.01 12.27
C PHE A 505 36.00 -18.29 12.67
N PHE A 506 36.57 -19.36 12.12
CA PHE A 506 37.93 -19.80 12.36
C PHE A 506 38.66 -20.09 11.05
N ASP A 507 39.96 -19.83 11.02
CA ASP A 507 40.82 -20.20 9.90
C ASP A 507 41.28 -21.68 9.96
N LYS A 508 42.26 -22.04 9.13
CA LYS A 508 42.82 -23.40 9.08
C LYS A 508 43.61 -23.80 10.33
N ASP A 509 44.16 -22.82 11.05
CA ASP A 509 45.04 -23.03 12.20
C ASP A 509 44.23 -22.94 13.52
N GLY A 510 42.91 -22.75 13.42
CA GLY A 510 42.00 -22.69 14.56
C GLY A 510 41.93 -21.32 15.23
N ASN A 511 42.50 -20.28 14.60
CA ASN A 511 42.44 -18.92 15.11
C ASN A 511 41.07 -18.31 14.80
N LYS A 512 40.48 -17.64 15.79
CA LYS A 512 39.22 -16.92 15.63
C LYS A 512 39.45 -15.70 14.73
N ILE A 513 38.75 -15.67 13.60
CA ILE A 513 38.79 -14.58 12.62
C ILE A 513 37.54 -13.69 12.69
N LYS A 514 36.51 -14.11 13.44
CA LYS A 514 35.39 -13.31 13.92
C LYS A 514 34.66 -13.97 15.09
#